data_AF-A0A7C2X7V9-F1
#
_entry.id   AF-A0A7C2X7V9-F1
#
_cell.length_a   1.000
_cell.length_b   1.000
_cell.length_c   1.000
_cell.angle_alpha   90.00
_cell.angle_beta   90.00
_cell.angle_gamma   90.00
#
_symmetry.space_group_name_H-M   'P 1'
#
loop_
_entity.id
_entity.type
_entity.pdbx_description
1 polymer ?
#
loop_
_entity_poly.entity_id
_entity_poly.type
_entity_poly.pdbx_seq_one_letter_code
_entity_poly.pdbx_strand_id
1 'polypeptide(L)'
;AAMSTLAGSISSLSSSVVFDLLPKYFSGTDEKKNLFSSRLMTILWSILLIGAAMFFMNTSQSVVELALSIASFTYGGLLGTFLLGIINEKVNQRFAIISFVVGILGMILVITFDLVAWTWFTLIGVTITISTGYFLSFFIRNKS
;
A
#
# COMPACT_ATOMS: atom_id res chain seq x y z
N ALA A 1 6.72 -24.00 -2.32
CA ALA A 1 6.74 -22.55 -2.66
C ALA A 1 5.81 -21.73 -1.76
N ALA A 2 4.50 -22.04 -1.71
CA ALA A 2 3.50 -21.25 -0.96
C ALA A 2 3.81 -21.01 0.54
N MET A 3 4.31 -22.01 1.27
CA MET A 3 4.68 -21.82 2.68
C MET A 3 5.87 -20.85 2.86
N SER A 4 6.84 -20.88 1.96
CA SER A 4 8.02 -20.02 2.03
C SER A 4 7.67 -18.57 1.69
N THR A 5 6.80 -18.34 0.70
CA THR A 5 6.29 -17.00 0.37
C THR A 5 5.42 -16.42 1.48
N LEU A 6 4.60 -17.25 2.13
CA LEU A 6 3.77 -16.84 3.26
C LEU A 6 4.63 -16.48 4.49
N ALA A 7 5.57 -17.36 4.86
CA ALA A 7 6.48 -17.10 5.98
C ALA A 7 7.36 -15.87 5.75
N GLY A 8 7.84 -15.67 4.52
CA GLY A 8 8.57 -14.46 4.12
C GLY A 8 7.72 -13.19 4.24
N SER A 9 6.45 -13.23 3.81
CA SER A 9 5.55 -12.07 3.90
C SER A 9 5.27 -11.69 5.36
N ILE A 10 5.02 -12.67 6.23
CA ILE A 10 4.73 -12.44 7.65
C ILE A 10 5.95 -11.86 8.37
N SER A 11 7.16 -12.37 8.10
CA SER A 11 8.38 -11.87 8.73
C SER A 11 8.74 -10.46 8.26
N SER A 12 8.57 -10.15 6.96
CA SER A 12 8.76 -8.80 6.42
C SER A 12 7.78 -7.80 7.02
N LEU A 13 6.51 -8.19 7.17
CA LEU A 13 5.47 -7.34 7.76
C LEU A 13 5.72 -7.09 9.25
N SER A 14 6.13 -8.13 9.98
CA SER A 14 6.55 -8.02 11.38
C SER A 14 7.71 -7.03 11.55
N SER A 15 8.77 -7.19 10.76
CA SER A 15 9.93 -6.28 10.78
C SER A 15 9.54 -4.84 10.44
N SER A 16 8.75 -4.62 9.39
CA SER A 16 8.35 -3.26 8.99
C SER A 16 7.56 -2.57 10.11
N VAL A 17 6.69 -3.27 10.84
CA VAL A 17 5.95 -2.63 11.95
C VAL A 17 6.85 -2.34 13.15
N VAL A 18 7.75 -3.27 13.50
CA VAL A 18 8.69 -3.10 14.62
C VAL A 18 9.66 -1.94 14.38
N PHE A 19 10.20 -1.85 13.16
CA PHE A 19 11.25 -0.88 12.83
C PHE A 19 10.73 0.44 12.26
N ASP A 20 9.69 0.45 11.42
CA ASP A 20 9.22 1.67 10.74
C ASP A 20 8.07 2.37 11.48
N LEU A 21 7.11 1.62 12.02
CA LEU A 21 5.88 2.20 12.58
C LEU A 21 5.94 2.44 14.09
N LEU A 22 6.60 1.56 14.85
CA LEU A 22 6.67 1.65 16.32
C LEU A 22 8.11 1.67 16.88
N PRO A 23 9.04 2.47 16.30
CA PRO A 23 10.41 2.61 16.78
C PRO A 23 10.51 3.40 18.09
N LYS A 24 9.42 3.59 18.83
CA LYS A 24 9.41 4.18 20.18
C LYS A 24 8.87 3.20 21.23
N TYR A 25 8.06 2.24 20.80
CA TYR A 25 7.50 1.19 21.66
C TYR A 25 8.39 -0.05 21.70
N PHE A 26 9.14 -0.31 20.61
CA PHE A 26 9.97 -1.49 20.46
C PHE A 26 11.45 -1.21 20.33
N SER A 27 11.90 0.04 20.30
CA SER A 27 13.31 0.44 20.22
C SER A 27 14.00 0.51 21.59
N GLY A 28 13.78 -0.51 22.43
CA GLY A 28 14.66 -0.70 23.57
C GLY A 28 16.06 -1.09 23.09
N THR A 29 17.11 -0.62 23.76
CA THR A 29 18.53 -0.93 23.48
C THR A 29 18.90 -2.42 23.60
N ASP A 30 17.93 -3.30 23.87
CA ASP A 30 18.11 -4.75 24.00
C ASP A 30 17.69 -5.47 22.71
N GLU A 31 18.67 -5.93 21.92
CA GLU A 31 18.43 -6.76 20.72
C GLU A 31 17.54 -8.00 21.01
N LYS A 32 17.65 -8.57 22.22
CA LYS A 32 16.83 -9.69 22.68
C LYS A 32 15.34 -9.33 22.79
N LYS A 33 15.02 -8.09 23.19
CA LYS A 33 13.63 -7.60 23.25
C LYS A 33 13.10 -7.35 21.84
N ASN A 34 13.91 -6.83 20.93
CA ASN A 34 13.52 -6.62 19.53
C ASN A 34 13.17 -7.94 18.81
N LEU A 35 13.96 -9.00 19.05
CA LEU A 35 13.66 -10.33 18.53
C LEU A 35 12.35 -10.91 19.09
N PHE A 36 12.10 -10.73 20.40
CA PHE A 36 10.87 -11.21 21.02
C PHE A 36 9.64 -10.45 20.50
N SER A 37 9.76 -9.13 20.32
CA SER A 37 8.71 -8.29 19.75
C SER A 37 8.41 -8.64 18.29
N SER A 38 9.43 -8.90 17.47
CA SER A 38 9.23 -9.38 16.09
C SER A 38 8.56 -10.76 16.05
N ARG A 39 8.85 -11.66 17.00
CA ARG A 39 8.14 -12.96 17.12
C ARG A 39 6.68 -12.77 17.51
N LEU A 40 6.39 -11.91 18.50
CA LEU A 40 5.01 -11.59 18.90
C LEU A 40 4.21 -11.03 17.72
N MET A 41 4.81 -10.13 16.95
CA MET A 41 4.14 -9.52 15.81
C MET A 41 3.92 -10.53 14.67
N THR A 42 4.84 -11.46 14.46
CA THR A 42 4.68 -12.60 13.53
C THR A 42 3.48 -13.47 13.92
N ILE A 43 3.31 -13.76 15.22
CA ILE A 43 2.16 -14.54 15.73
C ILE A 43 0.86 -13.75 15.52
N LEU A 44 0.86 -12.44 15.82
CA LEU A 44 -0.31 -11.59 15.64
C LEU A 44 -0.77 -11.56 14.17
N TRP A 45 0.15 -11.34 13.24
CA TRP A 45 -0.13 -11.40 11.80
C TRP A 45 -0.61 -12.78 11.37
N SER A 46 -0.03 -13.86 11.89
CA SER A 46 -0.47 -15.23 11.58
C SER A 46 -1.91 -15.47 12.02
N ILE A 47 -2.30 -15.04 13.23
CA ILE A 47 -3.67 -15.14 13.73
C ILE A 47 -4.63 -14.31 12.85
N LEU A 48 -4.23 -13.08 12.49
CA LEU A 48 -5.02 -12.21 11.63
C LEU A 48 -5.25 -12.82 10.24
N LEU A 49 -4.22 -13.40 9.63
CA LEU A 49 -4.32 -14.07 8.33
C LEU A 49 -5.20 -15.32 8.38
N ILE A 50 -5.09 -16.13 9.46
CA ILE A 50 -5.97 -17.29 9.66
C ILE A 50 -7.42 -16.83 9.85
N GLY A 51 -7.65 -15.76 10.62
CA GLY A 51 -8.98 -15.16 10.79
C GLY A 51 -9.59 -14.68 9.46
N ALA A 52 -8.81 -13.96 8.66
CA ALA A 52 -9.23 -13.54 7.33
C ALA A 52 -9.55 -14.74 6.43
N ALA A 53 -8.70 -15.78 6.43
CA ALA A 53 -8.93 -16.99 5.65
C ALA A 53 -10.26 -17.69 6.03
N MET A 54 -10.57 -17.81 7.33
CA MET A 54 -11.84 -18.38 7.78
C MET A 54 -13.05 -17.53 7.36
N PHE A 55 -12.94 -16.20 7.38
CA PHE A 55 -14.00 -15.30 6.94
C PHE A 55 -14.25 -15.42 5.42
N PHE A 56 -13.18 -15.50 4.63
CA PHE A 56 -13.26 -15.60 3.18
C PHE A 56 -13.68 -16.99 2.67
N MET A 57 -13.47 -18.06 3.44
CA MET A 57 -13.90 -19.42 3.07
C MET A 57 -15.41 -19.53 2.80
N ASN A 58 -16.23 -18.63 3.37
CA ASN A 58 -17.69 -18.66 3.21
C ASN A 58 -18.21 -17.68 2.12
N THR A 59 -17.31 -17.00 1.40
CA THR A 59 -17.65 -16.02 0.36
C THR A 59 -17.53 -16.64 -1.02
N SER A 60 -18.50 -16.38 -1.91
CA SER A 60 -18.56 -16.89 -3.28
C SER A 60 -17.70 -16.13 -4.29
N GLN A 61 -17.20 -14.94 -3.94
CA GLN A 61 -16.24 -14.19 -4.75
C GLN A 61 -14.84 -14.79 -4.66
N SER A 62 -14.08 -14.68 -5.75
CA SER A 62 -12.70 -15.14 -5.75
C SER A 62 -11.87 -14.27 -4.80
N VAL A 63 -11.34 -14.87 -3.73
CA VAL A 63 -10.50 -14.18 -2.72
C VAL A 63 -9.33 -13.45 -3.38
N VAL A 64 -8.81 -14.03 -4.48
CA VAL A 64 -7.72 -13.48 -5.27
C VAL A 64 -8.12 -12.17 -5.94
N GLU A 65 -9.32 -12.05 -6.51
CA GLU A 65 -9.80 -10.82 -7.14
C GLU A 65 -9.98 -9.69 -6.12
N LEU A 66 -10.56 -9.99 -4.96
CA LEU A 66 -10.70 -9.00 -3.89
C LEU A 66 -9.34 -8.57 -3.34
N ALA A 67 -8.43 -9.51 -3.11
CA ALA A 67 -7.07 -9.23 -2.66
C ALA A 67 -6.28 -8.40 -3.69
N LEU A 68 -6.37 -8.74 -4.98
CA LEU A 68 -5.70 -8.01 -6.05
C LEU A 68 -6.32 -6.64 -6.28
N SER A 69 -7.63 -6.49 -6.10
CA SER A 69 -8.28 -5.18 -6.15
C SER A 69 -7.77 -4.26 -5.04
N ILE A 70 -7.64 -4.80 -3.83
CA ILE A 70 -7.09 -4.08 -2.67
C ILE A 70 -5.61 -3.71 -2.88
N ALA A 71 -4.82 -4.67 -3.36
CA ALA A 71 -3.42 -4.44 -3.67
C ALA A 71 -3.25 -3.37 -4.75
N SER A 72 -4.08 -3.42 -5.80
CA SER A 72 -3.98 -2.56 -6.97
C SER A 72 -4.26 -1.09 -6.66
N PHE A 73 -5.23 -0.78 -5.80
CA PHE A 73 -5.49 0.63 -5.46
C PHE A 73 -4.31 1.25 -4.70
N THR A 74 -3.69 0.50 -3.77
CA THR A 74 -2.58 1.00 -2.95
C THR A 74 -1.31 1.13 -3.79
N TYR A 75 -1.00 0.09 -4.57
CA TYR A 75 0.18 0.08 -5.44
C TYR A 75 0.06 1.08 -6.59
N GLY A 76 -1.13 1.29 -7.16
CA GLY A 76 -1.33 2.29 -8.21
C GLY A 76 -0.99 3.70 -7.75
N GLY A 77 -1.45 4.08 -6.55
CA GLY A 77 -1.13 5.38 -5.95
C GLY A 77 0.36 5.51 -5.56
N LEU A 78 0.95 4.47 -4.97
CA LEU A 78 2.37 4.48 -4.59
C LEU A 78 3.28 4.55 -5.82
N LEU A 79 3.04 3.73 -6.84
CA LEU A 79 3.81 3.73 -8.08
C LEU A 79 3.64 5.07 -8.81
N GLY A 80 2.42 5.60 -8.87
CA GLY A 80 2.14 6.91 -9.46
C GLY A 80 2.89 8.04 -8.75
N THR A 81 2.93 8.05 -7.42
CA THR A 81 3.68 9.08 -6.67
C THR A 81 5.18 8.91 -6.76
N PHE A 82 5.68 7.68 -6.81
CA PHE A 82 7.09 7.39 -7.01
C PHE A 82 7.57 7.85 -8.39
N LEU A 83 6.83 7.54 -9.45
CA LEU A 83 7.09 8.02 -10.82
C LEU A 83 7.08 9.54 -10.90
N LEU A 84 6.11 10.17 -10.24
CA LEU A 84 5.98 11.63 -10.17
C LEU A 84 7.21 12.27 -9.51
N GLY A 85 7.74 11.66 -8.44
CA GLY A 85 8.99 12.10 -7.81
C GLY A 85 10.23 11.92 -8.69
N ILE A 86 10.28 10.86 -9.50
CA ILE A 86 11.37 10.63 -10.47
C ILE A 86 11.32 11.65 -11.63
N ILE A 87 10.13 11.91 -12.17
CA ILE A 87 9.96 12.77 -13.36
C ILE A 87 10.13 14.25 -13.00
N ASN A 88 9.72 14.66 -11.78
CA ASN A 88 9.79 16.04 -11.35
C ASN A 88 10.58 16.20 -10.04
N GLU A 89 11.88 16.51 -10.15
CA GLU A 89 12.77 16.81 -9.01
C GLU A 89 12.28 17.95 -8.10
N LYS A 90 11.37 18.81 -8.58
CA LYS A 90 10.85 19.98 -7.84
C LYS A 90 9.53 19.74 -7.12
N VAL A 91 9.01 18.51 -7.09
CA VAL A 91 7.74 18.25 -6.41
C VAL A 91 7.97 18.24 -4.90
N ASN A 92 7.39 19.24 -4.21
CA ASN A 92 7.36 19.24 -2.76
C ASN A 92 6.59 18.02 -2.23
N GLN A 93 7.10 17.41 -1.17
CA GLN A 93 6.53 16.24 -0.50
C GLN A 93 5.01 16.37 -0.23
N ARG A 94 4.54 17.58 0.13
CA ARG A 94 3.11 17.86 0.36
C ARG A 94 2.25 17.55 -0.87
N PHE A 95 2.73 17.86 -2.07
CA PHE A 95 2.01 17.65 -3.32
C PHE A 95 2.04 16.18 -3.77
N ALA A 96 3.12 15.46 -3.48
CA ALA A 96 3.15 14.01 -3.65
C ALA A 96 2.07 13.34 -2.79
N ILE A 97 1.95 13.75 -1.51
CA ILE A 97 0.91 13.25 -0.61
C ILE A 97 -0.50 13.60 -1.13
N ILE A 98 -0.73 14.83 -1.60
CA ILE A 98 -2.05 15.21 -2.15
C ILE A 98 -2.37 14.35 -3.40
N SER A 99 -1.41 14.16 -4.29
CA SER A 99 -1.59 13.35 -5.51
C SER A 99 -1.84 11.87 -5.17
N PHE A 100 -1.22 11.36 -4.11
CA PHE A 100 -1.49 10.01 -3.58
C PHE A 100 -2.93 9.88 -3.10
N VAL A 101 -3.39 10.82 -2.26
CA VAL A 101 -4.76 10.81 -1.71
C VAL A 101 -5.79 10.94 -2.81
N VAL A 102 -5.58 11.82 -3.79
CA VAL A 102 -6.47 11.97 -4.95
C VAL A 102 -6.48 10.69 -5.80
N GLY A 103 -5.33 10.04 -5.98
CA GLY A 103 -5.24 8.73 -6.64
C GLY A 103 -6.09 7.66 -5.95
N ILE A 104 -6.00 7.57 -4.62
CA ILE A 104 -6.82 6.64 -3.82
C ILE A 104 -8.31 6.96 -3.98
N LEU A 105 -8.70 8.24 -3.86
CA LEU A 105 -10.10 8.65 -4.01
C LEU A 105 -10.63 8.36 -5.42
N GLY A 106 -9.84 8.60 -6.46
CA GLY A 106 -10.19 8.26 -7.83
C GLY A 106 -10.39 6.75 -8.01
N MET A 107 -9.51 5.94 -7.41
CA MET A 107 -9.65 4.48 -7.43
C MET A 107 -10.90 3.98 -6.70
N ILE A 108 -11.26 4.60 -5.57
CA ILE A 108 -12.50 4.27 -4.85
C ILE A 108 -13.72 4.49 -5.75
N LEU A 109 -13.75 5.60 -6.51
CA LEU A 109 -14.83 5.86 -7.46
C LEU A 109 -14.87 4.80 -8.57
N VAL A 110 -13.71 4.48 -9.17
CA VAL A 110 -13.63 3.48 -10.26
C VAL A 110 -14.14 2.11 -9.82
N ILE A 111 -13.79 1.67 -8.61
CA ILE A 111 -14.27 0.41 -8.03
C ILE A 111 -15.76 0.48 -7.72
N THR A 112 -16.25 1.60 -7.17
CA THR A 112 -17.67 1.76 -6.82
C THR A 112 -18.58 1.73 -8.05
N PHE A 113 -18.12 2.25 -9.18
CA PHE A 113 -18.87 2.28 -10.44
C PHE A 113 -18.65 1.04 -11.31
N ASP A 114 -17.86 0.05 -10.84
CA ASP A 114 -17.55 -1.21 -11.53
C ASP A 114 -17.16 -1.02 -13.01
N LEU A 115 -16.39 0.04 -13.28
CA LEU A 115 -16.17 0.54 -14.65
C LEU A 115 -15.24 -0.36 -15.46
N VAL A 116 -14.33 -1.09 -14.80
CA VAL A 116 -13.25 -1.84 -15.45
C VAL A 116 -12.89 -3.08 -14.64
N ALA A 117 -12.44 -4.14 -15.32
CA ALA A 117 -11.90 -5.34 -14.67
C ALA A 117 -10.68 -5.02 -13.79
N TRP A 118 -10.49 -5.81 -12.73
CA TRP A 118 -9.48 -5.62 -11.70
C TRP A 118 -8.03 -5.46 -12.22
N THR A 119 -7.72 -6.03 -13.39
CA THR A 119 -6.39 -5.94 -14.00
C THR A 119 -5.99 -4.52 -14.41
N TRP A 120 -6.97 -3.65 -14.65
CA TRP A 120 -6.74 -2.25 -15.06
C TRP A 120 -6.62 -1.29 -13.88
N PHE A 121 -6.94 -1.72 -12.66
CA PHE A 121 -6.94 -0.86 -11.49
C PHE A 121 -5.59 -0.22 -11.20
N THR A 122 -4.49 -0.96 -11.39
CA THR A 122 -3.14 -0.42 -11.24
C THR A 122 -2.84 0.67 -12.27
N LEU A 123 -3.13 0.41 -13.55
CA LEU A 123 -2.91 1.38 -14.64
C LEU A 123 -3.73 2.65 -14.44
N ILE A 124 -5.00 2.51 -14.05
CA ILE A 124 -5.90 3.64 -13.80
C ILE A 124 -5.40 4.45 -12.59
N GLY A 125 -5.02 3.79 -11.50
CA GLY A 125 -4.48 4.47 -10.32
C GLY A 125 -3.22 5.29 -10.65
N VAL A 126 -2.30 4.70 -11.41
CA VAL A 126 -1.06 5.37 -11.85
C VAL A 126 -1.38 6.57 -12.74
N THR A 127 -2.25 6.41 -13.72
CA THR A 127 -2.61 7.50 -14.65
C THR A 127 -3.31 8.66 -13.92
N ILE A 128 -4.22 8.38 -12.97
CA ILE A 128 -4.86 9.41 -12.14
C ILE A 128 -3.82 10.15 -11.30
N THR A 129 -2.93 9.42 -10.62
CA THR A 129 -1.91 10.04 -9.76
C THR A 129 -0.92 10.89 -10.57
N ILE A 130 -0.44 10.39 -11.71
CA ILE A 130 0.45 11.15 -12.60
C ILE A 130 -0.26 12.38 -13.15
N SER A 131 -1.49 12.24 -13.63
CA SER A 131 -2.27 13.35 -14.20
C SER A 131 -2.50 14.45 -13.17
N THR A 132 -2.91 14.07 -11.95
CA THR A 132 -3.11 15.00 -10.83
C THR A 132 -1.80 15.72 -10.47
N GLY A 133 -0.70 14.96 -10.40
CA GLY A 133 0.63 15.48 -10.13
C GLY A 133 1.12 16.48 -11.15
N TYR A 134 0.90 16.18 -12.43
CA TYR A 134 1.27 17.05 -13.54
C TYR A 134 0.46 18.34 -13.51
N PHE A 135 -0.85 18.24 -13.23
CA PHE A 135 -1.73 19.40 -13.09
C PHE A 135 -1.28 20.33 -11.95
N LEU A 136 -0.95 19.75 -10.80
CA LEU A 136 -0.46 20.49 -9.64
C LEU A 136 0.91 21.13 -9.90
N SER A 137 1.82 20.40 -10.56
CA SER A 137 3.15 20.89 -10.94
C SER A 137 3.08 22.02 -11.97
N PHE A 138 2.21 21.89 -12.98
CA PHE A 138 1.97 22.91 -13.99
C PHE A 138 1.47 24.23 -13.37
N PHE A 139 0.51 24.14 -12.44
CA PHE A 139 -0.01 25.32 -11.74
C PHE A 139 1.05 26.08 -10.94
N ILE A 140 2.09 25.37 -10.46
CA ILE A 140 3.22 25.96 -9.74
C ILE A 140 4.21 26.62 -10.70
N ARG A 141 4.52 25.99 -11.85
CA ARG A 141 5.43 26.59 -12.84
C ARG A 141 4.87 27.88 -13.43
N ASN A 142 3.56 28.05 -13.44
CA ASN A 142 2.90 29.27 -13.93
C ASN A 142 2.85 30.41 -12.89
N LYS A 143 3.30 30.16 -11.64
CA LYS A 143 3.26 31.14 -10.54
C LYS A 143 4.67 31.59 -10.09
N SER A 144 5.72 31.07 -10.71
CA SER A 144 7.13 31.48 -10.55
C SER A 144 7.63 32.18 -11.79
#